data_AF-A0A183DKA5-F1
#
_entry.id   AF-A0A183DKA5-F1
#
_cell.length_a   1.000
_cell.length_b   1.000
_cell.length_c   1.000
_cell.angle_alpha   90.00
_cell.angle_beta   90.00
_cell.angle_gamma   90.00
#
_symmetry.space_group_name_H-M   'P 1'
#
loop_
_entity.id
_entity.type
_entity.pdbx_description
1 polymer ?
#
loop_
_entity_poly.entity_id
_entity_poly.type
_entity_poly.pdbx_seq_one_letter_code
_entity_poly.pdbx_strand_id
1 'polypeptide(L)'
;MSADEMQGVVHGLAFGFQIVNMAVSRPAPVMIASRMAQRGRSNYIAMYGDESENSDNGGGVEKDIAKLNNQLGYMSKELEDVRFNA
;
A
#
# COMPACT_ATOMS: atom_id res chain seq x y z
N MET A 1 -3.49 28.73 3.75
CA MET A 1 -4.68 27.95 4.13
C MET A 1 -4.96 28.20 5.59
N SER A 2 -6.17 28.64 5.92
CA SER A 2 -6.65 28.69 7.29
C SER A 2 -6.90 27.28 7.83
N ALA A 3 -7.04 27.16 9.15
CA ALA A 3 -7.37 25.89 9.79
C ALA A 3 -8.72 25.34 9.29
N ASP A 4 -9.70 26.22 9.08
CA ASP A 4 -11.04 25.85 8.59
C ASP A 4 -11.00 25.31 7.16
N GLU A 5 -10.22 25.95 6.28
CA GLU A 5 -10.02 25.46 4.91
C GLU A 5 -9.39 24.06 4.92
N MET A 6 -8.42 23.83 5.80
CA MET A 6 -7.77 22.52 5.93
C MET A 6 -8.71 21.44 6.45
N GLN A 7 -9.52 21.76 7.45
CA GLN A 7 -10.53 20.85 7.98
C GLN A 7 -11.56 20.48 6.91
N GLY A 8 -12.03 21.45 6.13
CA GLY A 8 -12.95 21.21 5.01
C GLY A 8 -12.38 20.26 3.96
N VAL A 9 -11.11 20.48 3.56
CA VAL A 9 -10.41 19.59 2.61
C VAL A 9 -10.25 18.18 3.18
N VAL A 10 -9.75 18.05 4.40
CA VAL A 10 -9.51 16.75 5.06
C VAL A 10 -10.82 15.98 5.24
N HIS A 11 -11.90 16.68 5.59
CA HIS A 11 -13.23 16.08 5.71
C HIS A 11 -13.76 15.60 4.36
N GLY A 12 -13.64 16.40 3.29
CA GLY A 12 -14.01 15.98 1.93
C GLY A 12 -13.25 14.74 1.46
N LEU A 13 -11.95 14.65 1.75
CA LEU A 13 -11.13 13.49 1.42
C LEU A 13 -11.58 12.21 2.14
N ALA A 14 -12.29 12.28 3.26
CA ALA A 14 -12.82 11.10 3.96
C ALA A 14 -13.96 10.40 3.19
N PHE A 15 -14.57 11.06 2.20
CA PHE A 15 -15.62 10.48 1.35
C PHE A 15 -15.07 9.90 0.04
N GLY A 16 -13.79 10.12 -0.26
CA GLY A 16 -13.16 9.65 -1.52
C GLY A 16 -12.79 8.17 -1.53
N PHE A 17 -13.18 7.39 -0.51
CA PHE A 17 -12.78 6.00 -0.39
C PHE A 17 -13.71 5.08 -1.19
N GLN A 18 -13.30 4.74 -2.42
CA GLN A 18 -14.13 4.07 -3.44
C GLN A 18 -14.66 2.67 -3.07
N ILE A 19 -14.27 2.12 -1.93
CA ILE A 19 -14.63 0.76 -1.49
C ILE A 19 -15.92 0.76 -0.66
N VAL A 20 -16.26 1.89 -0.02
CA VAL A 20 -17.47 2.01 0.82
C VAL A 20 -18.20 3.30 0.49
N ASN A 21 -19.53 3.29 0.58
CA ASN A 21 -20.35 4.46 0.27
C ASN A 21 -20.58 5.38 1.49
N MET A 22 -19.59 5.49 2.38
CA MET A 22 -19.68 6.29 3.60
C MET A 22 -18.33 6.90 3.97
N ALA A 23 -18.35 7.94 4.82
CA ALA A 23 -17.12 8.55 5.32
C ALA A 23 -16.27 7.52 6.10
N VAL A 24 -14.97 7.52 5.85
CA VAL A 24 -13.99 6.74 6.61
C VAL A 24 -13.33 7.56 7.71
N SER A 25 -12.74 6.89 8.70
CA SER A 25 -12.11 7.52 9.87
C SER A 25 -10.86 8.35 9.55
N ARG A 26 -10.27 8.18 8.37
CA ARG A 26 -9.08 8.88 7.88
C ARG A 26 -9.27 9.26 6.43
N PRO A 27 -8.63 10.34 5.93
CA PRO A 27 -8.67 10.72 4.52
C PRO A 27 -8.37 9.53 3.59
N ALA A 28 -9.12 9.41 2.50
CA ALA A 28 -9.00 8.31 1.56
C ALA A 28 -7.55 8.04 1.09
N PRO A 29 -6.71 9.04 0.79
CA PRO A 29 -5.31 8.80 0.41
C PRO A 29 -4.50 8.02 1.47
N VAL A 30 -4.74 8.30 2.76
CA VAL A 30 -4.06 7.63 3.88
C VAL A 30 -4.53 6.19 4.00
N MET A 31 -5.84 5.96 3.86
CA MET A 31 -6.41 4.61 3.86
C MET A 31 -5.88 3.77 2.70
N ILE A 32 -5.81 4.34 1.50
CA ILE A 32 -5.28 3.68 0.30
C ILE A 32 -3.80 3.33 0.50
N ALA A 33 -2.99 4.27 0.96
CA ALA A 33 -1.57 4.03 1.24
C ALA A 33 -1.37 2.89 2.26
N SER A 34 -2.17 2.85 3.33
CA SER A 34 -2.13 1.78 4.32
C SER A 34 -2.46 0.41 3.71
N ARG A 35 -3.49 0.34 2.84
CA ARG A 35 -3.85 -0.91 2.15
C ARG A 35 -2.79 -1.35 1.15
N MET A 36 -2.17 -0.42 0.43
CA MET A 36 -1.05 -0.72 -0.48
C MET A 36 0.15 -1.28 0.28
N ALA A 37 0.49 -0.69 1.43
CA ALA A 37 1.56 -1.21 2.27
C ALA A 37 1.24 -2.60 2.83
N GLN A 38 -0.02 -2.85 3.23
CA GLN A 38 -0.46 -4.18 3.67
C GLN A 38 -0.35 -5.22 2.55
N ARG A 39 -0.82 -4.90 1.34
CA ARG A 39 -0.67 -5.77 0.16
C ARG A 39 0.80 -6.04 -0.14
N GLY A 40 1.66 -5.02 -0.09
CA GLY A 40 3.10 -5.18 -0.29
C GLY A 40 3.71 -6.20 0.68
N ARG A 41 3.33 -6.14 1.96
CA ARG A 41 3.74 -7.13 2.97
C ARG A 41 3.20 -8.53 2.65
N SER A 42 1.92 -8.66 2.31
CA SER A 42 1.33 -9.95 1.94
C SER A 42 2.00 -10.57 0.71
N ASN A 43 2.30 -9.78 -0.32
CA ASN A 43 3.01 -10.24 -1.51
C ASN A 43 4.45 -10.69 -1.17
N TYR A 44 5.13 -9.96 -0.29
CA TYR A 44 6.46 -10.33 0.18
C TYR A 44 6.43 -11.68 0.91
N ILE A 45 5.53 -11.84 1.88
CA ILE A 45 5.36 -13.09 2.65
C ILE A 45 4.99 -14.25 1.72
N ALA A 46 4.09 -14.05 0.75
CA ALA A 46 3.72 -15.10 -0.20
C ALA A 46 4.89 -15.56 -1.09
N MET A 47 5.82 -14.66 -1.44
CA MET A 47 6.95 -14.97 -2.31
C MET A 47 8.17 -15.51 -1.57
N TYR A 48 8.38 -15.07 -0.32
CA TYR A 48 9.62 -15.32 0.43
C TYR A 48 9.41 -16.09 1.75
N GLY A 49 8.16 -16.41 2.11
CA GLY A 49 7.82 -16.95 3.42
C GLY A 49 7.74 -15.87 4.49
N ASP A 50 7.22 -16.22 5.67
CA ASP A 50 7.32 -15.35 6.84
C ASP A 50 8.74 -15.44 7.41
N GLU A 51 9.39 -14.29 7.62
CA GLU A 51 10.74 -14.26 8.20
C GLU A 51 10.75 -14.80 9.64
N SER A 52 9.58 -14.92 10.28
CA SER A 52 9.43 -15.56 11.58
C SER A 52 9.68 -17.08 11.56
N GLU A 53 9.56 -17.74 10.41
CA GLU A 53 9.77 -19.19 10.25
C GLU A 53 11.19 -19.55 9.78
N ASN A 54 11.94 -18.58 9.25
CA ASN A 54 13.34 -18.77 8.85
C ASN A 54 14.30 -18.52 10.02
N SER A 55 14.28 -19.45 10.99
CA SER A 55 15.48 -19.71 11.79
C SER A 55 16.53 -20.35 10.87
N ASP A 56 17.79 -19.92 11.01
CA ASP A 56 18.99 -20.46 10.34
C ASP A 56 19.29 -19.99 8.92
N ASN A 57 20.03 -18.89 8.80
CA ASN A 57 21.50 -18.94 8.72
C ASN A 57 22.07 -17.63 8.17
N GLY A 58 22.46 -16.71 9.07
CA GLY A 58 23.71 -15.94 9.00
C GLY A 58 24.06 -15.11 7.75
N GLY A 59 23.20 -14.99 6.75
CA GLY A 59 23.44 -14.26 5.52
C GLY A 59 22.14 -13.58 5.13
N GLY A 60 21.84 -12.46 5.80
CA GLY A 60 20.79 -11.57 5.36
C GLY A 60 21.11 -11.16 3.92
N VAL A 61 20.52 -11.84 2.94
CA VAL A 61 20.58 -11.40 1.56
C VAL A 61 19.91 -10.04 1.59
N GLU A 62 20.70 -8.98 1.56
CA GLU A 62 20.23 -7.62 1.41
C GLU A 62 19.46 -7.61 0.09
N LYS A 63 18.15 -7.78 0.17
CA LYS A 63 17.31 -7.91 -1.02
C LYS A 63 17.26 -6.54 -1.64
N ASP A 64 17.86 -6.42 -2.82
CA ASP A 64 17.85 -5.19 -3.61
C ASP A 64 16.41 -4.68 -3.77
N ILE A 65 16.16 -3.48 -3.25
CA ILE A 65 14.87 -2.80 -3.29
C ILE A 65 14.43 -2.58 -4.74
N ALA A 66 15.35 -2.32 -5.67
CA ALA A 66 15.01 -2.14 -7.08
C ALA A 66 14.47 -3.44 -7.68
N LYS A 67 15.09 -4.58 -7.35
CA LYS A 67 14.63 -5.90 -7.78
C LYS A 67 13.29 -6.27 -7.14
N LEU A 68 13.10 -5.99 -5.85
CA LEU A 68 11.83 -6.19 -5.14
C LEU A 68 10.70 -5.36 -5.75
N ASN A 69 10.93 -4.08 -6.03
CA ASN A 69 9.94 -3.20 -6.64
C ASN A 69 9.57 -3.65 -8.05
N ASN A 70 10.53 -4.11 -8.85
CA ASN A 70 10.26 -4.67 -10.17
C ASN A 70 9.43 -5.97 -10.06
N GLN A 71 9.74 -6.86 -9.11
CA GLN A 71 9.03 -8.13 -8.96
C GLN A 71 7.63 -8.00 -8.36
N LEU A 72 7.47 -7.26 -7.26
CA LEU A 72 6.22 -7.17 -6.49
C LEU A 72 5.34 -5.99 -6.90
N GLY A 73 5.91 -4.98 -7.56
CA GLY A 73 5.19 -3.83 -8.10
C GLY A 73 4.45 -4.15 -9.39
N TYR A 74 3.52 -3.26 -9.73
CA TYR A 74 2.77 -3.29 -10.99
C TYR A 74 3.26 -2.24 -11.99
N MET A 75 4.16 -1.34 -11.57
CA MET A 75 4.78 -0.35 -12.46
C MET A 75 5.52 -1.05 -13.60
N SER A 76 5.33 -0.56 -14.82
CA SER A 76 5.93 -1.11 -16.05
C SER A 76 5.49 -2.54 -16.39
N LYS A 77 4.30 -2.96 -15.92
CA LYS A 77 3.67 -4.24 -16.25
C LYS A 77 2.27 -4.01 -16.81
N GLU A 78 1.69 -5.04 -17.41
CA GLU A 78 0.34 -4.99 -18.02
C GLU A 78 -0.76 -4.49 -17.07
N LEU A 79 -0.57 -4.64 -15.75
CA LEU A 79 -1.51 -4.20 -14.73
C LEU A 79 -1.28 -2.76 -14.25
N GLU A 80 -0.31 -2.02 -14.82
CA GLU A 80 -0.03 -0.62 -14.45
C GLU A 80 -1.24 0.29 -14.72
N ASP A 81 -1.89 0.11 -15.88
CA ASP A 81 -3.03 0.91 -16.31
C ASP A 81 -4.38 0.42 -15.75
N VAL A 82 -4.38 -0.70 -15.03
CA VAL A 82 -5.60 -1.27 -14.46
C VAL A 82 -5.92 -0.59 -13.14
N ARG A 83 -7.06 0.13 -13.12
CA ARG A 83 -7.61 0.73 -11.90
C ARG A 83 -7.76 -0.33 -10.82
N PHE A 84 -7.17 -0.07 -9.65
CA PHE A 84 -7.04 -0.96 -8.51
C PHE A 84 -8.33 -1.17 -7.71
N ASN A 85 -9.48 -1.09 -8.38
CA ASN A 85 -10.80 -0.96 -7.77
C ASN A 85 -11.52 -2.32 -7.62
N ALA A 86 -10.81 -3.43 -7.84
CA ALA A 86 -11.31 -4.79 -7.59
C ALA A 86 -10.91 -5.26 -6.19
#